data_AF-A0A1C6UIQ6-F1
#
_entry.id   AF-A0A1C6UIQ6-F1
#
_cell.length_a   1.000
_cell.length_b   1.000
_cell.length_c   1.000
_cell.angle_alpha   90.00
_cell.angle_beta   90.00
_cell.angle_gamma   90.00
#
_symmetry.space_group_name_H-M   'P 1'
#
loop_
_entity.id
_entity.type
_entity.pdbx_description
1 polymer ?
#
loop_
_entity_poly.entity_id
_entity_poly.type
_entity_poly.pdbx_seq_one_letter_code
_entity_poly.pdbx_strand_id
1 'polypeptide(L)'
;MTVRQSIVFNGDLGSGKSTVSVEIAKRLGLRRVSVGDLYRQMAQERQMTALQLNLHAELDQAVDGYVDQLQRDIAASGERLVMDSRLAWHFFTDALKVHMITEPGEAARRVLARPSGPAESYTSLQEAKAKLRERSESERNRFIVRYGVDKARLRNYDLICDTTRAPAEEVIEHIVAVFTGALGTDVVQDSPPLLLLDPARVYPTEDIAALRDLWDSDFVDAVAAGGNAALEPLRIGFTGEYFFVVDGHRRLSAALQGGFRLVPAQLVAEVDEPVVGGMSAVDYFAAQVRPSTVYDWEAAHRIHLPLPEHALLGGDAVLAGEPGPAL
;
A
#
# COMPACT_ATOMS: atom_id res chain seq x y z
N MET A 1 -24.82 -4.92 12.13
CA MET A 1 -23.69 -4.83 11.19
C MET A 1 -24.26 -4.68 9.78
N THR A 2 -23.96 -3.58 9.09
CA THR A 2 -24.31 -3.41 7.69
C THR A 2 -23.46 -4.39 6.87
N VAL A 3 -24.12 -5.26 6.10
CA VAL A 3 -23.43 -6.16 5.16
C VAL A 3 -22.81 -5.28 4.08
N ARG A 4 -21.49 -5.30 3.92
CA ARG A 4 -20.81 -4.57 2.84
C ARG A 4 -21.30 -5.11 1.50
N GLN A 5 -21.81 -4.24 0.64
CA GLN A 5 -22.43 -4.66 -0.61
C GLN A 5 -21.63 -4.27 -1.86
N SER A 6 -20.72 -3.33 -1.70
CA SER A 6 -19.88 -2.78 -2.76
C SER A 6 -18.40 -2.90 -2.40
N ILE A 7 -17.52 -2.84 -3.39
CA ILE A 7 -16.07 -2.75 -3.20
C ILE A 7 -15.61 -1.45 -3.86
N VAL A 8 -14.95 -0.59 -3.09
CA VAL A 8 -14.39 0.65 -3.61
C VAL A 8 -12.86 0.57 -3.58
N PHE A 9 -12.25 0.86 -4.71
CA PHE A 9 -10.81 0.75 -4.92
C PHE A 9 -10.17 2.12 -5.03
N ASN A 10 -9.30 2.43 -4.08
CA ASN A 10 -8.20 3.38 -4.26
C ASN A 10 -6.90 2.61 -4.53
N GLY A 11 -5.89 3.28 -5.07
CA GLY A 11 -4.58 2.67 -5.20
C GLY A 11 -3.55 3.58 -5.83
N ASP A 12 -2.30 3.27 -5.55
CA ASP A 12 -1.14 3.96 -6.08
C ASP A 12 -1.12 3.86 -7.61
N LEU A 13 -0.47 4.83 -8.23
CA LEU A 13 -0.14 4.74 -9.65
C LEU A 13 0.69 3.47 -9.89
N GLY A 14 0.34 2.68 -10.91
CA GLY A 14 1.04 1.42 -11.20
C GLY A 14 0.68 0.23 -10.30
N SER A 15 -0.20 0.38 -9.31
CA SER A 15 -0.63 -0.73 -8.42
C SER A 15 -1.48 -1.83 -9.09
N GLY A 16 -1.91 -1.64 -10.34
CA GLY A 16 -2.77 -2.63 -11.02
C GLY A 16 -4.27 -2.54 -10.68
N LYS A 17 -4.70 -1.52 -9.93
CA LYS A 17 -6.11 -1.26 -9.56
C LYS A 17 -7.13 -1.46 -10.67
N SER A 18 -6.88 -0.94 -11.87
CA SER A 18 -7.86 -1.05 -12.96
C SER A 18 -8.00 -2.49 -13.45
N THR A 19 -6.93 -3.28 -13.48
CA THR A 19 -7.00 -4.71 -13.81
C THR A 19 -7.79 -5.47 -12.74
N VAL A 20 -7.45 -5.27 -11.47
CA VAL A 20 -8.09 -5.96 -10.34
C VAL A 20 -9.58 -5.63 -10.24
N SER A 21 -9.95 -4.35 -10.35
CA SER A 21 -11.36 -3.94 -10.28
C SER A 21 -12.21 -4.50 -11.43
N VAL A 22 -11.66 -4.61 -12.65
CA VAL A 22 -12.35 -5.23 -13.80
C VAL A 22 -12.61 -6.71 -13.56
N GLU A 23 -11.58 -7.45 -13.14
CA GLU A 23 -11.71 -8.90 -12.96
C GLU A 23 -12.58 -9.26 -11.75
N ILE A 24 -12.49 -8.50 -10.65
CA ILE A 24 -13.38 -8.69 -9.50
C ILE A 24 -14.84 -8.43 -9.88
N ALA A 25 -15.12 -7.36 -10.63
CA ALA A 25 -16.47 -7.06 -11.09
C ALA A 25 -17.05 -8.22 -11.93
N LYS A 26 -16.26 -8.77 -12.86
CA LYS A 26 -16.64 -9.96 -13.64
C LYS A 26 -16.88 -11.17 -12.76
N ARG A 27 -15.94 -11.50 -11.86
CA ARG A 27 -16.01 -12.67 -10.98
C ARG A 27 -17.21 -12.64 -10.04
N LEU A 28 -17.58 -11.46 -9.56
CA LEU A 28 -18.71 -11.26 -8.64
C LEU A 28 -20.03 -10.94 -9.35
N GLY A 29 -20.03 -10.77 -10.68
CA GLY A 29 -21.22 -10.36 -11.44
C GLY A 29 -21.73 -8.97 -11.06
N LEU A 30 -20.84 -8.06 -10.65
CA LEU A 30 -21.17 -6.70 -10.23
C LEU A 30 -20.90 -5.69 -11.34
N ARG A 31 -21.69 -4.61 -11.40
CA ARG A 31 -21.40 -3.48 -12.27
C ARG A 31 -20.08 -2.83 -11.83
N ARG A 32 -19.22 -2.48 -12.79
CA ARG A 32 -18.02 -1.65 -12.53
C ARG A 32 -18.27 -0.22 -12.96
N VAL A 33 -17.95 0.73 -12.09
CA VAL A 33 -17.88 2.16 -12.40
C VAL A 33 -16.46 2.64 -12.19
N SER A 34 -15.92 3.41 -13.13
CA SER A 34 -14.57 3.97 -13.01
C SER A 34 -14.57 5.45 -13.33
N VAL A 35 -14.15 6.26 -12.36
CA VAL A 35 -13.96 7.70 -12.56
C VAL A 35 -12.86 7.95 -13.59
N GLY A 36 -11.82 7.10 -13.61
CA GLY A 36 -10.75 7.20 -14.61
C GLY A 36 -11.23 6.92 -16.04
N ASP A 37 -12.18 5.99 -16.23
CA ASP A 37 -12.81 5.74 -17.54
C ASP A 37 -13.69 6.92 -17.95
N LEU A 38 -14.46 7.50 -17.01
CA LEU A 38 -15.28 8.68 -17.24
C LEU A 38 -14.45 9.88 -17.71
N TYR A 39 -13.34 10.20 -17.02
CA TYR A 39 -12.43 11.26 -17.47
C TYR A 39 -11.83 10.97 -18.86
N ARG A 40 -11.47 9.71 -19.16
CA ARG A 40 -10.96 9.35 -20.50
C ARG A 40 -12.01 9.60 -21.59
N GLN A 41 -13.26 9.23 -21.35
CA GLN A 41 -14.35 9.46 -22.28
C GLN A 41 -14.58 10.97 -22.50
N MET A 42 -14.69 11.73 -21.41
CA MET A 42 -14.85 13.19 -21.47
C MET A 42 -13.68 13.86 -22.23
N ALA A 43 -12.46 13.32 -22.10
CA ALA A 43 -11.30 13.86 -22.79
C ALA A 43 -11.39 13.62 -24.31
N GLN A 44 -11.82 12.42 -24.72
CA GLN A 44 -12.05 12.09 -26.12
C GLN A 44 -13.12 12.98 -26.75
N GLU A 45 -14.24 13.20 -26.05
CA GLU A 45 -15.33 14.08 -26.49
C GLU A 45 -14.86 15.54 -26.69
N ARG A 46 -13.85 15.97 -25.92
CA ARG A 46 -13.26 17.32 -25.98
C ARG A 46 -11.98 17.39 -26.84
N GLN A 47 -11.62 16.31 -27.55
CA GLN A 47 -10.37 16.21 -28.32
C GLN A 47 -9.10 16.51 -27.50
N MET A 48 -9.11 16.15 -26.21
CA MET A 48 -7.99 16.28 -25.27
C MET A 48 -7.45 14.90 -24.88
N THR A 49 -6.21 14.86 -24.38
CA THR A 49 -5.70 13.65 -23.70
C THR A 49 -6.24 13.56 -22.27
N ALA A 50 -6.25 12.35 -21.69
CA ALA A 50 -6.71 12.15 -20.31
C ALA A 50 -5.84 12.91 -19.28
N LEU A 51 -4.55 13.10 -19.57
CA LEU A 51 -3.66 13.92 -18.75
C LEU A 51 -4.04 15.40 -18.85
N GLN A 52 -4.22 15.92 -20.08
CA GLN A 52 -4.67 17.30 -20.30
C GLN A 52 -6.02 17.57 -19.62
N LEU A 53 -6.97 16.65 -19.71
CA LEU A 53 -8.26 16.83 -19.03
C LEU A 53 -8.12 16.73 -17.51
N ASN A 54 -7.26 15.87 -16.97
CA ASN A 54 -7.01 15.86 -15.52
C ASN A 54 -6.42 17.21 -15.04
N LEU A 55 -5.41 17.73 -15.74
CA LEU A 55 -4.84 19.05 -15.47
C LEU A 55 -5.87 20.17 -15.68
N HIS A 56 -6.77 20.02 -16.65
CA HIS A 56 -7.85 20.96 -16.88
C HIS A 56 -8.93 20.89 -15.79
N ALA A 57 -9.27 19.69 -15.29
CA ALA A 57 -10.19 19.49 -14.19
C ALA A 57 -9.62 19.98 -12.85
N GLU A 58 -8.29 20.00 -12.69
CA GLU A 58 -7.64 20.70 -11.59
C GLU A 58 -7.90 22.22 -11.60
N LEU A 59 -8.18 22.78 -12.78
CA LEU A 59 -8.47 24.21 -12.97
C LEU A 59 -9.98 24.49 -13.10
N ASP A 60 -10.78 23.51 -13.53
CA ASP A 60 -12.22 23.61 -13.76
C ASP A 60 -13.02 22.91 -12.63
N GLN A 61 -13.39 23.72 -11.64
CA GLN A 61 -14.17 23.26 -10.47
C GLN A 61 -15.51 22.61 -10.84
N ALA A 62 -16.09 22.92 -12.01
CA ALA A 62 -17.39 22.39 -12.41
C ALA A 62 -17.31 20.91 -12.79
N VAL A 63 -16.22 20.50 -13.47
CA VAL A 63 -16.00 19.09 -13.83
C VAL A 63 -15.78 18.24 -12.57
N ASP A 64 -14.96 18.73 -11.63
CA ASP A 64 -14.69 18.01 -10.39
C ASP A 64 -15.95 17.91 -9.51
N GLY A 65 -16.72 18.99 -9.38
CA GLY A 65 -17.99 18.99 -8.64
C GLY A 65 -19.04 18.03 -9.22
N TYR A 66 -19.13 17.92 -10.55
CA TYR A 66 -20.00 16.94 -11.20
C TYR A 66 -19.59 15.50 -10.88
N VAL A 67 -18.29 15.19 -10.96
CA VAL A 67 -17.76 13.85 -10.67
C VAL A 67 -17.95 13.50 -9.19
N ASP A 68 -17.77 14.46 -8.28
CA ASP A 68 -18.07 14.27 -6.86
C ASP A 68 -19.55 13.95 -6.62
N GLN A 69 -20.45 14.73 -7.23
CA GLN A 69 -21.90 14.52 -7.08
C GLN A 69 -22.30 13.14 -7.59
N LEU A 70 -21.81 12.74 -8.77
CA LEU A 70 -22.05 11.42 -9.33
C LEU A 70 -21.62 10.30 -8.37
N GLN A 71 -20.46 10.43 -7.73
CA GLN A 71 -19.99 9.44 -6.76
C GLN A 71 -20.87 9.38 -5.51
N ARG A 72 -21.33 10.54 -5.00
CA ARG A 72 -22.26 10.60 -3.86
C ARG A 72 -23.60 9.97 -4.21
N ASP A 73 -24.14 10.24 -5.39
CA ASP A 73 -25.41 9.69 -5.84
C ASP A 73 -25.34 8.17 -5.97
N ILE A 74 -24.24 7.64 -6.54
CA ILE A 74 -24.00 6.19 -6.62
C ILE A 74 -23.86 5.60 -5.21
N ALA A 75 -23.11 6.24 -4.31
CA ALA A 75 -22.96 5.78 -2.93
C ALA A 75 -24.32 5.73 -2.19
N ALA A 76 -25.17 6.74 -2.40
CA ALA A 76 -26.50 6.85 -1.79
C ALA A 76 -27.55 5.93 -2.42
N SER A 77 -27.32 5.43 -3.64
CA SER A 77 -28.29 4.59 -4.35
C SER A 77 -28.53 3.22 -3.71
N GLY A 78 -27.60 2.75 -2.86
CA GLY A 78 -27.62 1.40 -2.31
C GLY A 78 -27.32 0.30 -3.33
N GLU A 79 -26.90 0.66 -4.54
CA GLU A 79 -26.49 -0.29 -5.55
C GLU A 79 -25.24 -1.09 -5.11
N ARG A 80 -25.20 -2.37 -5.49
CA ARG A 80 -24.02 -3.23 -5.34
C ARG A 80 -23.12 -3.09 -6.56
N LEU A 81 -21.93 -2.55 -6.37
CA LEU A 81 -20.99 -2.32 -7.47
C LEU A 81 -19.53 -2.41 -7.05
N VAL A 82 -18.67 -2.46 -8.06
CA VAL A 82 -17.24 -2.20 -7.94
C VAL A 82 -16.95 -0.78 -8.41
N MET A 83 -16.42 0.04 -7.52
CA MET A 83 -16.08 1.43 -7.80
C MET A 83 -14.56 1.61 -7.89
N ASP A 84 -14.06 2.02 -9.05
CA ASP A 84 -12.66 2.37 -9.28
C ASP A 84 -12.52 3.90 -9.25
N SER A 85 -12.13 4.45 -8.09
CA SER A 85 -11.96 5.88 -7.90
C SER A 85 -11.01 6.20 -6.76
N ARG A 86 -10.21 7.25 -6.95
CA ARG A 86 -9.23 7.71 -5.97
C ARG A 86 -9.86 8.32 -4.71
N LEU A 87 -11.17 8.62 -4.73
CA LEU A 87 -11.88 9.26 -3.63
C LEU A 87 -13.17 8.53 -3.21
N ALA A 88 -13.57 7.44 -3.89
CA ALA A 88 -14.83 6.74 -3.56
C ALA A 88 -14.87 6.24 -2.10
N TRP A 89 -13.73 5.87 -1.51
CA TRP A 89 -13.62 5.50 -0.10
C TRP A 89 -14.11 6.59 0.88
N HIS A 90 -14.09 7.86 0.47
CA HIS A 90 -14.58 8.98 1.27
C HIS A 90 -16.11 9.10 1.22
N PHE A 91 -16.73 8.75 0.08
CA PHE A 91 -18.18 8.89 -0.12
C PHE A 91 -18.98 7.65 0.27
N PHE A 92 -18.39 6.46 0.13
CA PHE A 92 -19.06 5.20 0.44
C PHE A 92 -18.92 4.85 1.92
N THR A 93 -20.05 4.58 2.57
CA THR A 93 -20.13 4.13 3.97
C THR A 93 -20.28 2.61 4.09
N ASP A 94 -20.99 1.97 3.15
CA ASP A 94 -21.34 0.54 3.19
C ASP A 94 -20.60 -0.30 2.13
N ALA A 95 -19.29 -0.06 1.99
CA ALA A 95 -18.43 -0.76 1.04
C ALA A 95 -17.15 -1.27 1.69
N LEU A 96 -16.54 -2.29 1.09
CA LEU A 96 -15.16 -2.66 1.40
C LEU A 96 -14.23 -1.67 0.72
N LYS A 97 -13.53 -0.87 1.51
CA LYS A 97 -12.57 0.14 1.06
C LYS A 97 -11.20 -0.48 0.92
N VAL A 98 -10.79 -0.73 -0.32
CA VAL A 98 -9.50 -1.35 -0.65
C VAL A 98 -8.53 -0.27 -1.13
N HIS A 99 -7.34 -0.22 -0.54
CA HIS A 99 -6.23 0.57 -1.03
C HIS A 99 -5.11 -0.33 -1.55
N MET A 100 -4.85 -0.27 -2.85
CA MET A 100 -3.79 -1.06 -3.48
C MET A 100 -2.50 -0.28 -3.53
N ILE A 101 -1.45 -0.82 -2.94
CA ILE A 101 -0.12 -0.20 -2.89
C ILE A 101 0.88 -1.02 -3.71
N THR A 102 2.01 -0.40 -4.07
CA THR A 102 3.12 -1.08 -4.73
C THR A 102 4.42 -0.35 -4.43
N GLU A 103 5.55 -1.06 -4.50
CA GLU A 103 6.87 -0.41 -4.44
C GLU A 103 7.02 0.58 -5.61
N PRO A 104 7.55 1.81 -5.39
CA PRO A 104 7.66 2.85 -6.40
C PRO A 104 8.45 2.47 -7.68
N GLY A 105 9.53 1.70 -7.56
CA GLY A 105 10.29 1.19 -8.70
C GLY A 105 9.49 0.20 -9.55
N GLU A 106 8.74 -0.71 -8.91
CA GLU A 106 7.83 -1.61 -9.60
C GLU A 106 6.66 -0.86 -10.25
N ALA A 107 6.12 0.17 -9.59
CA ALA A 107 5.13 1.07 -10.17
C ALA A 107 5.65 1.71 -11.47
N ALA A 108 6.86 2.26 -11.41
CA ALA A 108 7.53 2.88 -12.56
C ALA A 108 7.77 1.88 -13.68
N ARG A 109 8.20 0.65 -13.35
CA ARG A 109 8.39 -0.44 -14.32
C ARG A 109 7.09 -0.78 -15.06
N ARG A 110 5.98 -0.92 -14.33
CA ARG A 110 4.66 -1.25 -14.90
C ARG A 110 4.13 -0.14 -15.80
N VAL A 111 4.34 1.11 -15.41
CA VAL A 111 3.93 2.27 -16.22
C VAL A 111 4.77 2.36 -17.49
N LEU A 112 6.09 2.14 -17.40
CA LEU A 112 6.99 2.09 -18.57
C LEU A 112 6.66 0.97 -19.56
N ALA A 113 6.24 -0.20 -19.05
CA ALA A 113 5.88 -1.34 -19.88
C ALA A 113 4.52 -1.18 -20.57
N ARG A 114 3.69 -0.22 -20.13
CA ARG A 114 2.39 0.03 -20.74
C ARG A 114 2.61 0.73 -22.10
N PRO A 115 1.88 0.35 -23.17
CA PRO A 115 1.88 1.11 -24.40
C PRO A 115 1.29 2.50 -24.11
N SER A 116 2.13 3.51 -23.93
CA SER A 116 1.68 4.87 -23.71
C SER A 116 1.34 5.53 -25.04
N GLY A 117 0.23 6.27 -25.08
CA GLY A 117 0.03 7.28 -26.12
C GLY A 117 1.07 8.39 -25.98
N PRO A 118 1.21 9.30 -26.96
CA PRO A 118 2.28 10.31 -27.03
C PRO A 118 2.40 11.28 -25.83
N ALA A 119 1.49 11.25 -24.86
CA ALA A 119 1.45 12.14 -23.70
C ALA A 119 2.21 11.63 -22.45
N GLU A 120 2.56 10.34 -22.36
CA GLU A 120 3.25 9.75 -21.21
C GLU A 120 4.47 8.94 -21.67
N SER A 121 5.44 9.62 -22.30
CA SER A 121 6.76 9.06 -22.59
C SER A 121 7.69 9.34 -21.41
N TYR A 122 8.30 8.28 -20.88
CA TYR A 122 9.34 8.37 -19.85
C TYR A 122 10.64 7.87 -20.47
N THR A 123 11.74 8.57 -20.21
CA THR A 123 13.05 8.23 -20.77
C THR A 123 13.86 7.29 -19.89
N SER A 124 13.48 7.13 -18.61
CA SER A 124 14.14 6.22 -17.67
C SER A 124 13.23 5.78 -16.52
N LEU A 125 13.63 4.72 -15.82
CA LEU A 125 12.97 4.24 -14.60
C LEU A 125 12.97 5.30 -13.48
N GLN A 126 14.07 6.03 -13.33
CA GLN A 126 14.18 7.07 -12.30
C GLN A 126 13.28 8.27 -12.59
N GLU A 127 13.22 8.70 -13.86
CA GLU A 127 12.28 9.75 -14.27
C GLU A 127 10.82 9.33 -14.05
N ALA A 128 10.47 8.10 -14.42
CA ALA A 128 9.14 7.55 -14.18
C ALA A 128 8.81 7.53 -12.68
N LYS A 129 9.71 7.02 -11.83
CA LYS A 129 9.53 7.02 -10.37
C LYS A 129 9.31 8.42 -9.81
N ALA A 130 10.12 9.40 -10.21
CA ALA A 130 10.00 10.78 -9.75
C ALA A 130 8.67 11.43 -10.18
N LYS A 131 8.29 11.31 -11.46
CA LYS A 131 7.04 11.88 -11.99
C LYS A 131 5.80 11.24 -11.38
N LEU A 132 5.83 9.92 -11.12
CA LEU A 132 4.72 9.24 -10.45
C LEU A 132 4.57 9.72 -9.00
N ARG A 133 5.68 9.95 -8.29
CA ARG A 133 5.69 10.52 -6.95
C ARG A 133 5.08 11.92 -6.94
N GLU A 134 5.59 12.82 -7.79
CA GLU A 134 5.08 14.19 -7.93
C GLU A 134 3.58 14.23 -8.21
N ARG A 135 3.11 13.39 -9.14
CA ARG A 135 1.67 13.26 -9.44
C ARG A 135 0.86 12.77 -8.24
N SER A 136 1.39 11.82 -7.48
CA SER A 136 0.71 11.30 -6.30
C SER A 136 0.62 12.34 -5.18
N GLU A 137 1.69 13.11 -4.97
CA GLU A 137 1.77 14.19 -3.98
C GLU A 137 0.87 15.37 -4.34
N SER A 138 0.87 15.81 -5.59
CA SER A 138 -0.04 16.85 -6.09
C SER A 138 -1.51 16.48 -5.83
N GLU A 139 -1.88 15.23 -6.12
CA GLU A 139 -3.23 14.73 -5.84
C GLU A 139 -3.54 14.68 -4.34
N ARG A 140 -2.61 14.17 -3.53
CA ARG A 140 -2.79 14.12 -2.07
C ARG A 140 -3.06 15.52 -1.54
N ASN A 141 -2.26 16.50 -1.94
CA ASN A 141 -2.43 17.89 -1.54
C ASN A 141 -3.80 18.44 -1.96
N ARG A 142 -4.24 18.16 -3.20
CA ARG A 142 -5.59 18.54 -3.66
C ARG A 142 -6.68 17.97 -2.76
N PHE A 143 -6.59 16.71 -2.35
CA PHE A 143 -7.60 16.09 -1.49
C PHE A 143 -7.60 16.66 -0.07
N ILE A 144 -6.43 16.98 0.48
CA ILE A 144 -6.33 17.65 1.79
C ILE A 144 -6.96 19.04 1.71
N VAL A 145 -6.59 19.86 0.73
CA VAL A 145 -7.10 21.23 0.59
C VAL A 145 -8.61 21.25 0.35
N ARG A 146 -9.13 20.35 -0.49
CA ARG A 146 -10.54 20.38 -0.93
C ARG A 146 -11.49 19.66 0.02
N TYR A 147 -11.07 18.54 0.61
CA TYR A 147 -11.93 17.66 1.39
C TYR A 147 -11.48 17.49 2.84
N GLY A 148 -10.29 17.99 3.21
CA GLY A 148 -9.72 17.79 4.54
C GLY A 148 -9.32 16.33 4.81
N VAL A 149 -9.18 15.52 3.76
CA VAL A 149 -8.84 14.09 3.91
C VAL A 149 -7.53 13.75 3.21
N ASP A 150 -6.81 12.81 3.80
CA ASP A 150 -5.51 12.37 3.31
C ASP A 150 -5.58 10.93 2.80
N LYS A 151 -5.42 10.75 1.48
CA LYS A 151 -5.42 9.41 0.86
C LYS A 151 -4.27 8.51 1.31
N ALA A 152 -3.22 9.07 1.92
CA ALA A 152 -2.07 8.30 2.40
C ALA A 152 -2.28 7.71 3.81
N ARG A 153 -3.35 8.11 4.53
CA ARG A 153 -3.70 7.51 5.81
C ARG A 153 -4.34 6.15 5.59
N LEU A 154 -3.71 5.10 6.10
CA LEU A 154 -4.17 3.73 5.91
C LEU A 154 -5.46 3.47 6.69
N ARG A 155 -5.67 4.18 7.80
CA ARG A 155 -6.89 4.18 8.63
C ARG A 155 -8.17 4.56 7.88
N ASN A 156 -8.07 5.14 6.68
CA ASN A 156 -9.23 5.45 5.84
C ASN A 156 -9.82 4.24 5.11
N TYR A 157 -9.14 3.09 5.17
CA TYR A 157 -9.46 1.89 4.41
C TYR A 157 -9.75 0.70 5.32
N ASP A 158 -10.43 -0.30 4.77
CA ASP A 158 -10.67 -1.57 5.44
C ASP A 158 -9.58 -2.60 5.12
N LEU A 159 -8.99 -2.49 3.92
CA LEU A 159 -7.98 -3.41 3.41
C LEU A 159 -6.88 -2.64 2.67
N ILE A 160 -5.62 -2.85 3.06
CA ILE A 160 -4.45 -2.45 2.28
C ILE A 160 -3.89 -3.71 1.61
N CYS A 161 -3.71 -3.66 0.29
CA CYS A 161 -3.18 -4.79 -0.47
C CYS A 161 -1.93 -4.37 -1.23
N ASP A 162 -0.81 -4.98 -0.86
CA ASP A 162 0.45 -4.82 -1.55
C ASP A 162 0.48 -5.67 -2.81
N THR A 163 0.78 -5.04 -3.93
CA THR A 163 0.81 -5.68 -5.24
C THR A 163 2.20 -5.78 -5.82
N THR A 164 3.26 -5.54 -5.02
CA THR A 164 4.64 -5.43 -5.52
C THR A 164 5.08 -6.71 -6.22
N ARG A 165 5.12 -7.84 -5.51
CA ARG A 165 5.48 -9.15 -6.08
C ARG A 165 4.27 -10.05 -6.38
N ALA A 166 3.14 -9.82 -5.73
CA ALA A 166 1.96 -10.66 -5.89
C ALA A 166 1.33 -10.49 -7.31
N PRO A 167 1.08 -11.59 -8.04
CA PRO A 167 0.37 -11.53 -9.32
C PRO A 167 -1.09 -11.11 -9.11
N ALA A 168 -1.70 -10.55 -10.16
CA ALA A 168 -3.06 -10.01 -10.09
C ALA A 168 -4.09 -11.05 -9.64
N GLU A 169 -3.97 -12.31 -10.07
CA GLU A 169 -4.88 -13.38 -9.69
C GLU A 169 -4.86 -13.66 -8.18
N GLU A 170 -3.66 -13.78 -7.59
CA GLU A 170 -3.49 -13.96 -6.15
C GLU A 170 -4.08 -12.78 -5.38
N VAL A 171 -3.84 -11.54 -5.83
CA VAL A 171 -4.43 -10.33 -5.25
C VAL A 171 -5.96 -10.35 -5.31
N ILE A 172 -6.53 -10.72 -6.46
CA ILE A 172 -7.98 -10.82 -6.67
C ILE A 172 -8.59 -11.84 -5.71
N GLU A 173 -7.97 -13.01 -5.58
CA GLU A 173 -8.45 -14.07 -4.68
C GLU A 173 -8.51 -13.60 -3.22
N HIS A 174 -7.46 -12.93 -2.75
CA HIS A 174 -7.43 -12.42 -1.37
C HIS A 174 -8.47 -11.33 -1.13
N ILE A 175 -8.63 -10.39 -2.06
CA ILE A 175 -9.63 -9.32 -1.91
C ILE A 175 -11.05 -9.91 -1.91
N VAL A 176 -11.32 -10.91 -2.77
CA VAL A 176 -12.59 -11.62 -2.76
C VAL A 176 -12.79 -12.38 -1.45
N ALA A 177 -11.76 -13.05 -0.92
CA ALA A 177 -11.84 -13.75 0.35
C ALA A 177 -12.13 -12.80 1.53
N VAL A 178 -11.54 -11.60 1.55
CA VAL A 178 -11.87 -10.57 2.54
C VAL A 178 -13.30 -10.07 2.36
N PHE A 179 -13.74 -9.82 1.12
CA PHE A 179 -15.08 -9.35 0.82
C PHE A 179 -16.17 -10.35 1.23
N THR A 180 -15.92 -11.65 1.06
CA THR A 180 -16.85 -12.72 1.44
C THR A 180 -16.74 -13.15 2.90
N GLY A 181 -15.80 -12.58 3.66
CA GLY A 181 -15.58 -12.92 5.08
C GLY A 181 -14.85 -14.24 5.31
N ALA A 182 -14.16 -14.76 4.29
CA ALA A 182 -13.31 -15.95 4.40
C ALA A 182 -11.90 -15.64 4.93
N LEU A 183 -11.46 -14.36 4.90
CA LEU A 183 -10.14 -13.93 5.35
C LEU A 183 -10.22 -12.66 6.20
N GLY A 184 -9.59 -12.69 7.38
CA GLY A 184 -9.33 -11.50 8.20
C GLY A 184 -10.57 -10.78 8.72
N THR A 185 -11.71 -11.48 8.83
CA THR A 185 -12.99 -10.93 9.27
C THR A 185 -12.88 -10.15 10.58
N ASP A 186 -12.20 -10.73 11.59
CA ASP A 186 -12.04 -10.11 12.90
C ASP A 186 -11.27 -8.78 12.80
N VAL A 187 -10.14 -8.76 12.08
CA VAL A 187 -9.34 -7.54 11.89
C VAL A 187 -10.15 -6.46 11.19
N VAL A 188 -10.85 -6.85 10.13
CA VAL A 188 -11.58 -5.91 9.29
C VAL A 188 -12.84 -5.35 9.99
N GLN A 189 -13.39 -6.07 10.97
CA GLN A 189 -14.54 -5.62 11.76
C GLN A 189 -14.13 -4.86 13.01
N ASP A 190 -13.08 -5.31 13.70
CA ASP A 190 -12.73 -4.83 15.04
C ASP A 190 -11.61 -3.79 15.01
N SER A 191 -10.68 -3.85 14.04
CA SER A 191 -9.47 -3.02 14.02
C SER A 191 -8.91 -2.81 12.60
N PRO A 192 -9.69 -2.23 11.66
CA PRO A 192 -9.21 -1.98 10.31
C PRO A 192 -8.04 -0.96 10.29
N PRO A 193 -7.20 -1.00 9.24
CA PRO A 193 -7.26 -1.93 8.11
C PRO A 193 -6.62 -3.29 8.40
N LEU A 194 -7.12 -4.33 7.72
CA LEU A 194 -6.30 -5.52 7.44
C LEU A 194 -5.24 -5.15 6.41
N LEU A 195 -4.00 -5.57 6.65
CA LEU A 195 -2.91 -5.40 5.72
C LEU A 195 -2.59 -6.77 5.09
N LEU A 196 -2.46 -6.81 3.77
CA LEU A 196 -1.83 -7.90 3.04
C LEU A 196 -0.57 -7.34 2.41
N LEU A 197 0.57 -7.54 3.08
CA LEU A 197 1.83 -6.89 2.72
C LEU A 197 2.77 -7.83 2.00
N ASP A 198 3.58 -7.29 1.10
CA ASP A 198 4.73 -8.03 0.61
C ASP A 198 5.76 -8.16 1.74
N PRO A 199 6.09 -9.38 2.23
CA PRO A 199 7.00 -9.53 3.35
C PRO A 199 8.40 -9.00 3.04
N ALA A 200 8.82 -8.94 1.77
CA ALA A 200 10.10 -8.38 1.36
C ALA A 200 10.15 -6.84 1.41
N ARG A 201 9.04 -6.18 1.74
CA ARG A 201 8.94 -4.73 1.95
C ARG A 201 8.78 -4.33 3.41
N VAL A 202 8.75 -5.30 4.33
CA VAL A 202 8.57 -5.05 5.74
C VAL A 202 9.93 -5.02 6.44
N TYR A 203 10.22 -3.91 7.12
CA TYR A 203 11.47 -3.71 7.83
C TYR A 203 11.45 -4.44 9.18
N PRO A 204 12.52 -5.18 9.50
CA PRO A 204 12.69 -5.80 10.79
C PRO A 204 13.11 -4.77 11.84
N THR A 205 12.62 -4.92 13.07
CA THR A 205 13.04 -4.11 14.23
C THR A 205 13.84 -4.92 15.26
N GLU A 206 14.10 -6.20 14.97
CA GLU A 206 14.92 -7.09 15.77
C GLU A 206 16.01 -7.71 14.90
N ASP A 207 17.15 -8.03 15.51
CA ASP A 207 18.25 -8.72 14.84
C ASP A 207 17.84 -10.17 14.49
N ILE A 208 18.16 -10.62 13.28
CA ILE A 208 17.89 -12.00 12.85
C ILE A 208 18.59 -13.03 13.74
N ALA A 209 19.74 -12.68 14.34
CA ALA A 209 20.48 -13.51 15.27
C ALA A 209 19.68 -13.82 16.54
N ALA A 210 18.82 -12.89 16.99
CA ALA A 210 17.92 -13.13 18.13
C ALA A 210 16.85 -14.20 17.81
N LEU A 211 16.65 -14.52 16.53
CA LEU A 211 15.72 -15.56 16.10
C LEU A 211 16.40 -16.94 15.96
N ARG A 212 17.74 -17.03 15.91
CA ARG A 212 18.48 -18.24 15.47
C ARG A 212 18.24 -19.50 16.30
N ASP A 213 17.99 -19.38 17.61
CA ASP A 213 17.70 -20.54 18.47
C ASP A 213 16.29 -21.14 18.24
N LEU A 214 15.53 -20.57 17.30
CA LEU A 214 14.09 -20.81 17.12
C LEU A 214 13.74 -21.07 15.65
N TRP A 215 14.75 -21.33 14.81
CA TRP A 215 14.59 -21.80 13.44
C TRP A 215 14.27 -23.29 13.48
N ASP A 216 13.12 -23.61 14.06
CA ASP A 216 12.59 -24.96 14.01
C ASP A 216 12.04 -25.18 12.60
N SER A 217 12.61 -26.11 11.84
CA SER A 217 12.11 -26.47 10.51
C SER A 217 10.62 -26.76 10.54
N ASP A 218 10.15 -27.32 11.66
CA ASP A 218 8.76 -27.68 11.90
C ASP A 218 7.83 -26.46 11.91
N PHE A 219 8.28 -25.28 12.39
CA PHE A 219 7.47 -24.06 12.36
C PHE A 219 7.36 -23.49 10.94
N VAL A 220 8.46 -23.50 10.19
CA VAL A 220 8.48 -23.00 8.80
C VAL A 220 7.64 -23.92 7.91
N ASP A 221 7.75 -25.24 8.08
CA ASP A 221 6.98 -26.23 7.34
C ASP A 221 5.48 -26.17 7.69
N ALA A 222 5.13 -25.94 8.97
CA ALA A 222 3.75 -25.74 9.39
C ALA A 222 3.13 -24.47 8.77
N VAL A 223 3.89 -23.37 8.73
CA VAL A 223 3.48 -22.12 8.07
C VAL A 223 3.31 -22.33 6.56
N ALA A 224 4.25 -23.02 5.91
CA ALA A 224 4.19 -23.31 4.48
C ALA A 224 2.98 -24.20 4.13
N ALA A 225 2.68 -25.20 4.96
CA ALA A 225 1.54 -26.11 4.75
C ALA A 225 0.18 -25.43 4.94
N GLY A 226 0.10 -24.46 5.86
CA GLY A 226 -1.14 -23.76 6.19
C GLY A 226 -1.45 -22.52 5.33
N GLY A 227 -0.48 -22.04 4.56
CA GLY A 227 -0.63 -20.87 3.68
C GLY A 227 -0.98 -19.57 4.45
N ASN A 228 -1.48 -18.56 3.73
CA ASN A 228 -1.79 -17.25 4.31
C ASN A 228 -2.85 -17.28 5.42
N ALA A 229 -3.73 -18.28 5.41
CA ALA A 229 -4.77 -18.42 6.42
C ALA A 229 -4.26 -18.97 7.76
N ALA A 230 -3.11 -19.65 7.77
CA ALA A 230 -2.52 -20.22 8.99
C ALA A 230 -1.57 -19.27 9.71
N LEU A 231 -1.16 -18.17 9.05
CA LEU A 231 -0.35 -17.14 9.66
C LEU A 231 -1.23 -16.24 10.52
N GLU A 232 -1.01 -16.29 11.83
CA GLU A 232 -1.46 -15.22 12.72
C GLU A 232 -0.93 -13.87 12.18
N PRO A 233 -1.78 -12.83 12.07
CA PRO A 233 -1.37 -11.55 11.52
C PRO A 233 -0.14 -10.96 12.22
N LEU A 234 0.80 -10.42 11.43
CA LEU A 234 1.90 -9.63 11.98
C LEU A 234 1.36 -8.34 12.61
N ARG A 235 2.06 -7.81 13.61
CA ARG A 235 1.76 -6.48 14.16
C ARG A 235 2.70 -5.48 13.49
N ILE A 236 2.14 -4.59 12.69
CA ILE A 236 2.90 -3.72 11.79
C ILE A 236 2.70 -2.26 12.17
N GLY A 237 3.80 -1.53 12.27
CA GLY A 237 3.80 -0.07 12.25
C GLY A 237 4.04 0.47 10.84
N PHE A 238 3.59 1.69 10.58
CA PHE A 238 3.78 2.37 9.31
C PHE A 238 4.26 3.80 9.52
N THR A 239 5.36 4.21 8.88
CA THR A 239 5.92 5.56 9.05
C THR A 239 5.28 6.62 8.15
N GLY A 240 4.38 6.21 7.25
CA GLY A 240 3.98 7.01 6.08
C GLY A 240 4.74 6.62 4.80
N GLU A 241 5.85 5.88 4.94
CA GLU A 241 6.65 5.39 3.81
C GLU A 241 7.05 3.92 3.97
N TYR A 242 7.47 3.52 5.18
CA TYR A 242 7.99 2.19 5.48
C TYR A 242 7.03 1.42 6.40
N PHE A 243 6.79 0.15 6.06
CA PHE A 243 6.16 -0.80 6.96
C PHE A 243 7.23 -1.50 7.79
N PHE A 244 6.99 -1.69 9.09
CA PHE A 244 7.93 -2.37 9.97
C PHE A 244 7.24 -3.30 10.95
N VAL A 245 7.90 -4.40 11.30
CA VAL A 245 7.39 -5.34 12.30
C VAL A 245 7.56 -4.76 13.69
N VAL A 246 6.48 -4.73 14.45
CA VAL A 246 6.48 -4.47 15.89
C VAL A 246 6.47 -5.80 16.65
N ASP A 247 5.71 -6.78 16.16
CA ASP A 247 5.70 -8.15 16.66
C ASP A 247 5.40 -9.15 15.53
N GLY A 248 6.00 -10.34 15.63
CA GLY A 248 5.86 -11.41 14.64
C GLY A 248 7.08 -11.61 13.73
N HIS A 249 8.28 -11.19 14.14
CA HIS A 249 9.50 -11.33 13.32
C HIS A 249 9.78 -12.77 12.89
N ARG A 250 9.51 -13.77 13.74
CA ARG A 250 9.61 -15.19 13.33
C ARG A 250 8.65 -15.56 12.21
N ARG A 251 7.40 -15.05 12.26
CA ARG A 251 6.41 -15.27 11.20
C ARG A 251 6.82 -14.56 9.92
N LEU A 252 7.35 -13.33 10.00
CA LEU A 252 7.92 -12.63 8.85
C LEU A 252 9.08 -13.44 8.23
N SER A 253 10.02 -13.89 9.06
CA SER A 253 11.18 -14.68 8.65
C SER A 253 10.77 -15.99 7.97
N ALA A 254 9.80 -16.72 8.56
CA ALA A 254 9.23 -17.94 7.99
C ALA A 254 8.51 -17.67 6.66
N ALA A 255 7.74 -16.58 6.55
CA ALA A 255 7.07 -16.20 5.31
C ALA A 255 8.08 -15.87 4.19
N LEU A 256 9.17 -15.17 4.52
CA LEU A 256 10.26 -14.90 3.58
C LEU A 256 10.93 -16.20 3.10
N GLN A 257 11.23 -17.12 4.02
CA GLN A 257 11.82 -18.42 3.69
C GLN A 257 10.88 -19.30 2.86
N GLY A 258 9.59 -19.30 3.18
CA GLY A 258 8.54 -20.01 2.44
C GLY A 258 8.17 -19.38 1.09
N GLY A 259 8.78 -18.25 0.72
CA GLY A 259 8.54 -17.60 -0.57
C GLY A 259 7.18 -16.92 -0.69
N PHE A 260 6.56 -16.57 0.43
CA PHE A 260 5.28 -15.88 0.48
C PHE A 260 5.39 -14.51 -0.20
N ARG A 261 4.34 -14.13 -0.93
CA ARG A 261 4.23 -12.82 -1.60
C ARG A 261 3.32 -11.86 -0.88
N LEU A 262 2.44 -12.38 -0.03
CA LEU A 262 1.55 -11.62 0.82
C LEU A 262 1.56 -12.25 2.22
N VAL A 263 1.60 -11.42 3.25
CA VAL A 263 1.42 -11.82 4.64
C VAL A 263 0.30 -11.00 5.28
N PRO A 264 -0.62 -11.62 6.04
CA PRO A 264 -1.62 -10.88 6.78
C PRO A 264 -0.98 -10.12 7.94
N ALA A 265 -1.45 -8.90 8.17
CA ALA A 265 -1.00 -8.06 9.26
C ALA A 265 -2.07 -7.09 9.76
N GLN A 266 -1.89 -6.65 11.00
CA GLN A 266 -2.69 -5.63 11.67
C GLN A 266 -1.86 -4.36 11.83
N LEU A 267 -2.45 -3.21 11.49
CA LEU A 267 -1.82 -1.92 11.69
C LEU A 267 -1.93 -1.49 13.15
N VAL A 268 -0.81 -1.51 13.88
CA VAL A 268 -0.77 -1.09 15.29
C VAL A 268 -0.61 0.41 15.47
N ALA A 269 0.10 1.08 14.55
CA ALA A 269 0.34 2.52 14.60
C ALA A 269 0.72 3.03 13.19
N GLU A 270 0.21 4.20 12.80
CA GLU A 270 0.68 4.97 11.65
C GLU A 270 1.22 6.36 12.03
N VAL A 271 2.35 6.73 11.43
CA VAL A 271 2.98 8.07 11.53
C VAL A 271 3.21 8.50 12.99
N ASP A 272 2.37 9.41 13.51
CA ASP A 272 2.48 9.97 14.85
C ASP A 272 1.76 9.12 15.92
N GLU A 273 1.01 8.09 15.50
CA GLU A 273 0.36 7.16 16.43
C GLU A 273 1.40 6.43 17.29
N PRO A 274 1.14 6.25 18.60
CA PRO A 274 2.09 5.62 19.49
C PRO A 274 2.15 4.10 19.28
N VAL A 275 3.38 3.55 19.30
CA VAL A 275 3.68 2.12 19.42
C VAL A 275 3.85 1.76 20.91
N VAL A 276 4.41 0.58 21.20
CA VAL A 276 4.76 0.13 22.56
C VAL A 276 5.75 1.12 23.19
N GLY A 277 5.49 1.51 24.44
CA GLY A 277 6.34 2.45 25.18
C GLY A 277 6.06 3.94 24.88
N GLY A 278 5.05 4.27 24.07
CA GLY A 278 4.57 5.64 23.85
C GLY A 278 5.35 6.45 22.80
N MET A 279 6.36 5.87 22.16
CA MET A 279 7.03 6.47 21.00
C MET A 279 6.11 6.45 19.78
N SER A 280 6.17 7.48 18.93
CA SER A 280 5.46 7.48 17.65
C SER A 280 5.96 6.35 16.74
N ALA A 281 5.19 5.96 15.73
CA ALA A 281 5.62 4.94 14.76
C ALA A 281 6.91 5.36 14.04
N VAL A 282 7.04 6.65 13.70
CA VAL A 282 8.25 7.21 13.08
C VAL A 282 9.45 7.12 14.03
N ASP A 283 9.30 7.56 15.29
CA ASP A 283 10.40 7.55 16.26
C ASP A 283 10.82 6.13 16.64
N TYR A 284 9.85 5.24 16.81
CA TYR A 284 10.12 3.83 17.08
C TYR A 284 10.91 3.19 15.93
N PHE A 285 10.48 3.41 14.69
CA PHE A 285 11.18 2.93 13.51
C PHE A 285 12.61 3.46 13.44
N ALA A 286 12.80 4.77 13.64
CA ALA A 286 14.12 5.39 13.62
C ALA A 286 15.06 4.83 14.69
N ALA A 287 14.53 4.51 15.88
CA ALA A 287 15.31 3.96 16.99
C ALA A 287 15.70 2.47 16.79
N GLN A 288 14.81 1.67 16.19
CA GLN A 288 15.00 0.22 16.10
C GLN A 288 15.62 -0.25 14.77
N VAL A 289 15.32 0.42 13.66
CA VAL A 289 15.77 -0.01 12.33
C VAL A 289 17.16 0.59 12.04
N ARG A 290 18.19 -0.23 12.23
CA ARG A 290 19.61 0.12 12.01
C ARG A 290 20.14 -0.53 10.73
N PRO A 291 21.20 0.04 10.10
CA PRO A 291 21.81 -0.55 8.91
C PRO A 291 22.20 -2.02 9.08
N SER A 292 22.83 -2.38 10.20
CA SER A 292 23.23 -3.77 10.48
C SER A 292 22.04 -4.73 10.47
N THR A 293 20.96 -4.36 11.16
CA THR A 293 19.73 -5.14 11.20
C THR A 293 19.16 -5.36 9.81
N VAL A 294 19.12 -4.31 8.98
CA VAL A 294 18.62 -4.43 7.60
C VAL A 294 19.50 -5.37 6.79
N TYR A 295 20.82 -5.19 6.82
CA TYR A 295 21.76 -6.01 6.04
C TYR A 295 21.75 -7.48 6.45
N ASP A 296 21.66 -7.78 7.75
CA ASP A 296 21.63 -9.16 8.24
C ASP A 296 20.36 -9.88 7.78
N TRP A 297 19.22 -9.19 7.76
CA TRP A 297 17.97 -9.73 7.22
C TRP A 297 17.98 -9.86 5.69
N GLU A 298 18.51 -8.88 4.97
CA GLU A 298 18.71 -8.98 3.51
C GLU A 298 19.56 -10.20 3.16
N ALA A 299 20.68 -10.41 3.88
CA ALA A 299 21.57 -11.54 3.68
C ALA A 299 20.91 -12.89 4.00
N ALA A 300 20.16 -12.96 5.12
CA ALA A 300 19.48 -14.17 5.55
C ALA A 300 18.35 -14.60 4.59
N HIS A 301 17.64 -13.64 4.00
CA HIS A 301 16.42 -13.89 3.22
C HIS A 301 16.55 -13.62 1.71
N ARG A 302 17.70 -13.11 1.25
CA ARG A 302 17.94 -12.73 -0.15
C ARG A 302 16.90 -11.73 -0.69
N ILE A 303 16.54 -10.78 0.15
CA ILE A 303 15.66 -9.66 -0.19
C ILE A 303 16.46 -8.36 -0.34
N HIS A 304 15.80 -7.31 -0.81
CA HIS A 304 16.37 -5.97 -0.83
C HIS A 304 15.43 -4.97 -0.14
N LEU A 305 15.93 -4.31 0.89
CA LEU A 305 15.30 -3.25 1.66
C LEU A 305 16.20 -2.00 1.59
N PRO A 306 15.81 -0.96 0.83
CA PRO A 306 16.57 0.29 0.78
C PRO A 306 16.79 0.85 2.18
N LEU A 307 17.98 1.35 2.49
CA LEU A 307 18.19 1.96 3.80
C LEU A 307 17.31 3.21 3.95
N PRO A 308 16.56 3.34 5.06
CA PRO A 308 15.79 4.54 5.33
C PRO A 308 16.71 5.74 5.59
N GLU A 309 16.21 6.94 5.35
CA GLU A 309 17.01 8.18 5.40
C GLU A 309 17.78 8.37 6.71
N HIS A 310 17.14 8.10 7.86
CA HIS A 310 17.77 8.20 9.17
C HIS A 310 18.97 7.26 9.33
N ALA A 311 18.92 6.09 8.69
CA ALA A 311 19.96 5.08 8.74
C ALA A 311 21.15 5.41 7.83
N LEU A 312 20.94 6.23 6.79
CA LEU A 312 22.00 6.76 5.93
C LEU A 312 22.81 7.86 6.64
N LEU A 313 22.13 8.75 7.36
CA LEU A 313 22.75 9.89 8.05
C LEU A 313 23.52 9.51 9.32
N GLY A 314 23.14 8.40 9.98
CA GLY A 314 23.79 7.91 11.20
C GLY A 314 25.19 7.31 11.00
N GLY A 315 25.61 7.04 9.76
CA GLY A 315 26.91 6.46 9.43
C GLY A 315 28.09 7.45 9.46
N ASP A 316 27.82 8.75 9.30
CA ASP A 316 28.87 9.77 9.17
C ASP A 316 29.31 10.37 10.52
N ALA A 317 28.60 10.10 11.62
CA ALA A 317 28.88 10.72 12.92
C ALA A 317 30.05 10.07 13.71
N VAL A 318 30.65 8.98 13.23
CA VAL A 318 31.66 8.20 13.98
C VAL A 318 33.10 8.43 13.50
N LEU A 319 33.34 9.21 12.43
CA LEU A 319 34.69 9.43 11.88
C LEU A 319 35.30 10.82 12.10
N ALA A 320 34.71 11.64 12.97
CA ALA A 320 35.34 12.89 13.42
C ALA A 320 35.83 12.78 14.87
N GLY A 321 36.70 11.79 15.14
CA GLY A 321 37.52 11.80 16.35
C GLY A 321 38.62 12.85 16.18
N GLU A 322 38.48 14.01 16.83
CA GLU A 322 39.55 15.00 16.90
C GLU A 322 40.81 14.37 17.52
N PRO A 323 42.00 14.49 16.90
CA PRO A 323 43.23 14.13 17.57
C PRO A 323 43.51 15.15 18.69
N GLY A 324 43.51 14.66 19.93
CA GLY A 324 43.83 15.47 21.11
C GLY A 324 45.22 16.10 21.03
N PRO A 325 45.45 17.22 21.73
CA PRO A 325 46.68 17.99 21.59
C PRO A 325 47.86 17.22 22.20
N ALA A 326 48.92 17.06 21.41
CA ALA A 326 50.19 16.55 21.90
C ALA A 326 50.85 17.61 22.80
N LEU A 327 51.22 17.19 24.02
CA LEU A 327 52.16 17.89 24.90
C LEU A 327 53.60 17.54 24.52
#